data_AF-A0A7S2VNN0-F1
#
_entry.id   AF-A0A7S2VNN0-F1
#
_cell.length_a   1.000
_cell.length_b   1.000
_cell.length_c   1.000
_cell.angle_alpha   90.00
_cell.angle_beta   90.00
_cell.angle_gamma   90.00
#
_symmetry.space_group_name_H-M   'P 1'
#
loop_
_entity.id
_entity.type
_entity.pdbx_description
1 polymer ?
#
loop_
_entity_poly.entity_id
_entity_poly.type
_entity_poly.pdbx_seq_one_letter_code
_entity_poly.pdbx_strand_id
1 'polypeptide(L)'
;HGDMPADIQAFVQEHGLEWWCGEVLKRLSLFQRRQIFAETENLATVRNPSGVIISRVRSVVDVSELMSIFIDINQVDESVQEELQALDEEQQLAVIGPGIYMQNVRNPSTVVRSRINNVLAGRE
;
A
#
# COMPACT_ATOMS: atom_id res chain seq x y z
N HIS A 1 -9.02 -14.30 5.76
CA HIS A 1 -7.69 -14.57 6.35
C HIS A 1 -7.14 -15.95 6.02
N GLY A 2 -7.46 -16.56 4.87
CA GLY A 2 -7.25 -18.00 4.66
C GLY A 2 -6.01 -18.44 3.85
N ASP A 3 -5.22 -17.51 3.30
CA ASP A 3 -4.09 -17.86 2.40
C ASP A 3 -2.94 -16.86 2.54
N MET A 4 -2.55 -16.52 3.77
CA MET A 4 -1.37 -15.70 4.01
C MET A 4 -0.16 -16.61 4.16
N PRO A 5 0.93 -16.40 3.36
CA PRO A 5 2.18 -17.13 3.53
C PRO A 5 2.68 -17.09 4.99
N ALA A 6 3.26 -18.20 5.46
CA ALA A 6 3.63 -18.37 6.86
C ALA A 6 4.67 -17.35 7.35
N ASP A 7 5.60 -16.94 6.47
CA ASP A 7 6.59 -15.89 6.75
C ASP A 7 5.91 -14.54 7.01
N ILE A 8 4.91 -14.19 6.20
CA ILE A 8 4.15 -12.95 6.35
C ILE A 8 3.28 -13.02 7.61
N GLN A 9 2.62 -14.15 7.84
CA GLN A 9 1.77 -14.33 9.02
C GLN A 9 2.57 -14.17 10.32
N ALA A 10 3.76 -14.80 10.39
CA ALA A 10 4.65 -14.68 11.54
C ALA A 10 5.08 -13.21 11.74
N PHE A 11 5.50 -12.55 10.66
CA PHE A 11 5.94 -11.15 10.72
C PHE A 11 4.84 -10.18 11.15
N VAL A 12 3.62 -10.35 10.63
CA VAL A 12 2.44 -9.56 11.02
C VAL A 12 2.13 -9.74 12.50
N GLN A 13 2.18 -10.98 13.01
CA GLN A 13 1.91 -11.28 14.42
C GLN A 13 3.02 -10.76 15.35
N GLU A 14 4.27 -10.97 14.98
CA GLU A 14 5.44 -10.57 15.76
C GLU A 14 5.50 -9.05 15.98
N HIS A 15 5.16 -8.27 14.94
CA HIS A 15 5.25 -6.82 14.99
C HIS A 15 3.90 -6.12 15.23
N GLY A 16 2.82 -6.87 15.48
CA GLY A 16 1.49 -6.32 15.71
C GLY A 16 0.98 -5.48 14.53
N LEU A 17 1.27 -5.90 13.30
CA LEU A 17 0.86 -5.19 12.09
C LEU A 17 -0.63 -5.36 11.85
N GLU A 18 -1.23 -4.36 11.20
CA GLU A 18 -2.61 -4.47 10.75
C GLU A 18 -2.73 -5.51 9.63
N TRP A 19 -3.89 -6.17 9.55
CA TRP A 19 -4.11 -7.28 8.62
C TRP A 19 -3.86 -6.90 7.15
N TRP A 20 -4.21 -5.67 6.75
CA TRP A 20 -4.04 -5.16 5.39
C TRP A 20 -2.55 -4.97 5.06
N CYS A 21 -1.68 -4.81 6.06
CA CYS A 21 -0.24 -4.75 5.83
C CYS A 21 0.27 -6.12 5.35
N GLY A 22 -0.29 -7.22 5.87
CA GLY A 22 0.00 -8.56 5.37
C GLY A 22 -0.49 -8.78 3.93
N GLU A 23 -1.61 -8.18 3.55
CA GLU A 23 -2.10 -8.19 2.17
C GLU A 23 -1.16 -7.45 1.20
N VAL A 24 -0.59 -6.31 1.62
CA VAL A 24 0.45 -5.63 0.85
C VAL A 24 1.68 -6.54 0.69
N LEU A 25 2.20 -7.09 1.80
CA LEU A 25 3.38 -7.95 1.78
C LEU A 25 3.19 -9.21 0.92
N LYS A 26 1.96 -9.74 0.83
CA LYS A 26 1.63 -10.93 0.01
C LYS A 26 1.86 -10.67 -1.49
N ARG A 27 1.69 -9.44 -1.94
CA ARG A 27 1.84 -9.02 -3.34
C ARG A 27 3.28 -8.80 -3.76
N LEU A 28 4.20 -8.71 -2.79
CA LEU A 28 5.63 -8.56 -3.05
C LEU A 28 6.28 -9.90 -3.38
N SER A 29 7.35 -9.84 -4.17
CA SER A 29 8.25 -10.98 -4.37
C SER A 29 8.92 -11.41 -3.06
N LEU A 30 9.41 -12.66 -3.03
CA LEU A 30 10.16 -13.17 -1.88
C LEU A 30 11.41 -12.33 -1.59
N PHE A 31 12.09 -11.81 -2.61
CA PHE A 31 13.29 -10.98 -2.45
C PHE A 31 12.96 -9.65 -1.77
N GLN A 32 11.94 -8.94 -2.26
CA GLN A 32 11.50 -7.66 -1.68
C GLN A 32 11.04 -7.83 -0.23
N ARG A 33 10.27 -8.90 0.08
CA ARG A 33 9.88 -9.22 1.47
C ARG A 33 11.09 -9.42 2.37
N ARG A 34 12.09 -10.19 1.92
CA ARG A 34 13.32 -10.43 2.69
C ARG A 34 14.08 -9.12 2.95
N GLN A 35 14.17 -8.24 1.96
CA GLN A 35 14.79 -6.93 2.14
C GLN A 35 14.07 -6.10 3.21
N ILE A 36 12.74 -6.02 3.12
CA ILE A 36 11.92 -5.31 4.11
C ILE A 36 12.10 -5.93 5.50
N PHE A 37 12.02 -7.25 5.64
CA PHE A 37 12.14 -7.96 6.92
C PHE A 37 13.53 -7.76 7.54
N ALA A 38 14.59 -7.85 6.74
CA ALA A 38 15.97 -7.68 7.19
C ALA A 38 16.26 -6.27 7.72
N GLU A 39 15.66 -5.25 7.11
CA GLU A 39 15.82 -3.87 7.59
C GLU A 39 14.95 -3.61 8.84
N THR A 40 14.05 -4.52 9.23
CA THR A 40 13.03 -4.31 10.27
C THR A 40 13.56 -4.71 11.64
N GLU A 41 14.49 -3.92 12.15
CA GLU A 41 14.86 -3.95 13.56
C GLU A 41 14.07 -2.86 14.33
N ASN A 42 13.55 -3.19 15.52
CA ASN A 42 12.92 -2.27 16.47
C ASN A 42 11.56 -1.63 16.08
N LEU A 43 10.58 -2.41 15.60
CA LEU A 43 9.18 -1.92 15.52
C LEU A 43 8.45 -1.88 16.86
N ALA A 44 8.95 -2.57 17.90
CA ALA A 44 8.27 -2.72 19.18
C ALA A 44 7.97 -1.40 19.92
N THR A 45 8.70 -0.32 19.60
CA THR A 45 8.54 1.00 20.23
C THR A 45 7.80 2.01 19.34
N VAL A 46 7.43 1.61 18.13
CA VAL A 46 6.85 2.49 17.12
C VAL A 46 5.34 2.57 17.30
N ARG A 47 4.79 3.80 17.29
CA ARG A 47 3.34 4.05 17.43
C ARG A 47 2.49 3.48 16.29
N ASN A 48 3.04 3.45 15.07
CA ASN A 48 2.39 2.92 13.87
C ASN A 48 3.36 2.01 13.08
N PRO A 49 3.48 0.73 13.46
CA PRO A 49 4.41 -0.18 12.78
C PRO A 49 3.97 -0.48 11.34
N SER A 50 2.66 -0.60 11.06
CA SER A 50 2.15 -0.77 9.69
C SER A 50 2.60 0.38 8.77
N GLY A 51 2.51 1.62 9.24
CA GLY A 51 2.97 2.80 8.49
C GLY A 51 4.46 2.76 8.17
N VAL A 52 5.30 2.30 9.10
CA VAL A 52 6.73 2.12 8.86
C VAL A 52 6.99 1.03 7.81
N ILE A 53 6.28 -0.10 7.87
CA ILE A 53 6.38 -1.14 6.84
C ILE A 53 5.99 -0.60 5.47
N ILE A 54 4.89 0.16 5.36
CA ILE A 54 4.51 0.76 4.07
C ILE A 54 5.55 1.77 3.57
N SER A 55 6.17 2.54 4.46
CA SER A 55 7.28 3.42 4.05
C SER A 55 8.45 2.64 3.43
N ARG A 56 8.72 1.42 3.91
CA ARG A 56 9.77 0.55 3.38
C ARG A 56 9.35 -0.15 2.10
N VAL A 57 8.08 -0.55 1.99
CA VAL A 57 7.53 -1.04 0.71
C VAL A 57 7.78 0.01 -0.37
N ARG A 58 7.43 1.28 -0.10
CA ARG A 58 7.63 2.40 -1.04
C ARG A 58 9.08 2.64 -1.45
N SER A 59 10.08 2.21 -0.66
CA SER A 59 11.50 2.34 -1.03
C SER A 59 12.05 1.12 -1.79
N VAL A 60 11.30 0.02 -1.85
CA VAL A 60 11.73 -1.26 -2.42
C VAL A 60 11.02 -1.57 -3.75
N VAL A 61 9.81 -1.04 -3.95
CA VAL A 61 9.03 -1.22 -5.18
C VAL A 61 9.09 0.04 -6.06
N ASP A 62 8.92 -0.14 -7.37
CA ASP A 62 8.71 0.99 -8.27
C ASP A 62 7.26 1.51 -8.21
N VAL A 63 7.01 2.66 -8.86
CA VAL A 63 5.69 3.32 -8.83
C VAL A 63 4.62 2.45 -9.48
N SER A 64 4.96 1.72 -10.54
CA SER A 64 4.02 0.85 -11.27
C SER A 64 3.55 -0.34 -10.42
N GLU A 65 4.47 -0.99 -9.72
CA GLU A 65 4.17 -2.07 -8.78
C GLU A 65 3.38 -1.53 -7.57
N LEU A 66 3.78 -0.38 -7.03
CA LEU A 66 3.05 0.27 -5.93
C LEU A 66 1.60 0.59 -6.31
N MET A 67 1.39 1.08 -7.54
CA MET A 67 0.06 1.36 -8.07
C MET A 67 -0.76 0.09 -8.25
N SER A 68 -0.15 -0.97 -8.77
CA SER A 68 -0.79 -2.28 -8.91
C SER A 68 -1.25 -2.83 -7.55
N ILE A 69 -0.41 -2.72 -6.53
CA ILE A 69 -0.75 -3.09 -5.15
C ILE A 69 -1.91 -2.23 -4.63
N PHE A 70 -1.86 -0.91 -4.82
CA PHE A 70 -2.88 0.03 -4.37
C PHE A 70 -4.25 -0.27 -4.99
N ILE A 71 -4.29 -0.50 -6.31
CA ILE A 71 -5.50 -0.86 -7.05
C ILE A 71 -6.09 -2.16 -6.52
N ASP A 72 -5.26 -3.19 -6.39
CA ASP A 72 -5.72 -4.52 -6.02
C ASP A 72 -6.17 -4.59 -4.55
N ILE A 73 -5.42 -4.03 -3.60
CA ILE A 73 -5.80 -4.10 -2.18
C ILE A 73 -7.08 -3.31 -1.87
N ASN A 74 -7.36 -2.26 -2.63
CA ASN A 74 -8.57 -1.45 -2.46
C ASN A 74 -9.71 -1.84 -3.40
N GLN A 75 -9.50 -2.82 -4.30
CA GLN A 75 -10.49 -3.27 -5.28
C GLN A 75 -11.08 -2.10 -6.09
N VAL A 76 -10.19 -1.28 -6.65
CA VAL A 76 -10.58 -0.10 -7.45
C VAL A 76 -11.20 -0.57 -8.77
N ASP A 77 -12.30 0.04 -9.20
CA ASP A 77 -12.97 -0.32 -10.46
C ASP A 77 -12.12 0.03 -11.69
N GLU A 78 -12.22 -0.78 -12.75
CA GLU A 78 -11.46 -0.65 -14.01
C GLU A 78 -11.42 0.79 -14.56
N SER A 79 -12.57 1.47 -14.63
CA SER A 79 -12.61 2.86 -15.12
C SER A 79 -11.74 3.83 -14.31
N VAL A 80 -11.64 3.63 -12.99
CA VAL A 80 -10.80 4.48 -12.12
C VAL A 80 -9.34 4.04 -12.20
N GLN A 81 -9.07 2.75 -12.45
CA GLN A 81 -7.71 2.28 -12.75
C GLN A 81 -7.16 2.94 -14.01
N GLU A 82 -7.95 3.04 -15.08
CA GLU A 82 -7.57 3.75 -16.31
C GLU A 82 -7.25 5.22 -16.04
N GLU A 83 -8.09 5.91 -15.25
CA GLU A 83 -7.83 7.28 -14.82
C GLU A 83 -6.51 7.41 -14.04
N LEU A 84 -6.20 6.47 -13.13
CA LEU A 84 -4.92 6.43 -12.40
C LEU A 84 -3.71 6.21 -13.30
N GLN A 85 -3.83 5.28 -14.25
CA GLN A 85 -2.73 4.92 -15.17
C GLN A 85 -2.41 6.04 -16.16
N ALA A 86 -3.35 6.96 -16.40
CA ALA A 86 -3.13 8.13 -17.24
C ALA A 86 -2.33 9.26 -16.55
N LEU A 87 -2.15 9.20 -15.22
CA LEU A 87 -1.36 10.15 -14.45
C LEU A 87 0.14 9.90 -14.61
N ASP A 88 0.95 10.94 -14.43
CA ASP A 88 2.40 10.79 -14.30
C ASP A 88 2.81 10.18 -12.94
N GLU A 89 4.06 9.75 -12.80
CA GLU A 89 4.53 9.06 -11.59
C GLU A 89 4.40 9.91 -10.31
N GLU A 90 4.61 11.22 -10.41
CA GLU A 90 4.51 12.13 -9.26
C GLU A 90 3.04 12.22 -8.78
N GLN A 91 2.12 12.39 -9.73
CA GLN A 91 0.69 12.41 -9.46
C GLN A 91 0.18 11.07 -8.91
N GLN A 92 0.66 9.95 -9.46
CA GLN A 92 0.34 8.61 -8.96
C GLN A 92 0.77 8.44 -7.50
N LEU A 93 2.00 8.85 -7.17
CA LEU A 93 2.50 8.84 -5.81
C LEU A 93 1.68 9.74 -4.88
N ALA A 94 1.26 10.92 -5.35
CA ALA A 94 0.40 11.82 -4.58
C ALA A 94 -0.97 11.21 -4.27
N VAL A 95 -1.58 10.47 -5.21
CA VAL A 95 -2.85 9.75 -4.96
C VAL A 95 -2.70 8.66 -3.90
N ILE A 96 -1.57 7.95 -3.89
CA ILE A 96 -1.25 6.92 -2.89
C ILE A 96 -0.82 7.56 -1.55
N GLY A 97 -0.30 8.78 -1.58
CA GLY A 97 0.28 9.53 -0.47
C GLY A 97 -0.48 9.41 0.86
N PRO A 98 -1.78 9.75 0.90
CA PRO A 98 -2.60 9.68 2.11
C PRO A 98 -2.69 8.29 2.77
N GLY A 99 -2.37 7.23 2.04
CA GLY A 99 -2.32 5.87 2.55
C GLY A 99 -2.60 4.84 1.45
N ILE A 100 -1.86 3.73 1.50
CA ILE A 100 -1.97 2.62 0.55
C ILE A 100 -3.26 1.81 0.71
N TYR A 101 -3.86 1.81 1.91
CA TYR A 101 -5.11 1.12 2.19
C TYR A 101 -6.15 2.10 2.77
N MET A 102 -7.36 2.06 2.24
CA MET A 102 -8.46 2.95 2.62
C MET A 102 -9.39 2.27 3.63
N GLN A 103 -9.26 2.63 4.90
CA GLN A 103 -10.09 2.08 5.97
C GLN A 103 -11.46 2.75 6.06
N ASN A 104 -12.49 2.00 6.44
CA ASN A 104 -13.86 2.50 6.70
C ASN A 104 -14.51 3.24 5.51
N VAL A 105 -14.15 2.87 4.29
CA VAL A 105 -14.68 3.49 3.07
C VAL A 105 -15.83 2.63 2.50
N ARG A 106 -16.94 3.29 2.16
CA ARG A 106 -18.10 2.64 1.52
C ARG A 106 -17.85 2.29 0.05
N ASN A 107 -17.12 3.15 -0.67
CA ASN A 107 -16.78 2.95 -2.08
C ASN A 107 -15.34 3.46 -2.33
N PRO A 108 -14.35 2.56 -2.44
CA PRO A 108 -12.95 2.90 -2.69
C PRO A 108 -12.75 3.72 -3.96
N SER A 109 -13.37 3.33 -5.08
CA SER A 109 -13.27 4.01 -6.38
C SER A 109 -13.68 5.49 -6.31
N THR A 110 -14.69 5.83 -5.51
CA THR A 110 -15.11 7.23 -5.29
C THR A 110 -14.05 8.03 -4.55
N VAL A 111 -13.41 7.44 -3.54
CA VAL A 111 -12.34 8.09 -2.78
C VAL A 111 -11.11 8.26 -3.68
N VAL A 112 -10.74 7.25 -4.45
CA VAL A 112 -9.63 7.33 -5.40
C VAL A 112 -9.86 8.43 -6.43
N ARG A 113 -11.04 8.46 -7.07
CA ARG A 113 -11.39 9.54 -8.02
C ARG A 113 -11.34 10.92 -7.37
N SER A 114 -11.75 11.04 -6.11
CA SER A 114 -11.59 12.29 -5.35
C SER A 114 -10.13 12.68 -5.15
N ARG A 115 -9.24 11.72 -4.86
CA ARG A 115 -7.80 11.96 -4.73
C ARG A 115 -7.19 12.38 -6.06
N ILE A 116 -7.53 11.71 -7.16
CA ILE A 116 -7.11 12.09 -8.52
C ILE A 116 -7.48 13.55 -8.81
N ASN A 117 -8.74 13.92 -8.57
CA ASN A 117 -9.21 15.30 -8.80
C ASN A 117 -8.48 16.32 -7.93
N ASN A 118 -8.15 15.97 -6.69
CA ASN A 118 -7.39 16.84 -5.79
C ASN A 118 -5.95 17.06 -6.30
N VAL A 119 -5.28 15.98 -6.70
CA VAL A 119 -3.94 16.01 -7.29
C VAL A 119 -3.91 16.85 -8.57
N LEU A 120 -4.84 16.61 -9.50
CA LEU A 120 -4.95 17.38 -10.75
C LEU A 120 -5.28 18.87 -10.51
N ALA A 121 -5.93 19.19 -9.39
CA ALA A 121 -6.22 20.57 -8.98
C ALA A 121 -5.08 21.22 -8.17
N GLY A 122 -3.97 20.51 -7.91
CA GLY A 122 -2.86 20.99 -7.08
C GLY A 122 -3.22 21.16 -5.60
N ARG A 123 -4.18 20.37 -5.10
CA ARG A 123 -4.63 20.38 -3.70
C ARG A 123 -4.15 19.07 -3.07
N GLU A 124 -3.01 19.10 -2.39
CA GLU A 124 -2.49 17.94 -1.65
C GLU A 124 -3.26 17.69 -0.34
#